data_AF-A0A3D1IQK9-F1
#
_entry.id   AF-A0A3D1IQK9-F1
#
_cell.length_a   1.000
_cell.length_b   1.000
_cell.length_c   1.000
_cell.angle_alpha   90.00
_cell.angle_beta   90.00
_cell.angle_gamma   90.00
#
_symmetry.space_group_name_H-M   'P 1'
#
loop_
_entity.id
_entity.type
_entity.pdbx_description
1 polymer ?
#
loop_
_entity_poly.entity_id
_entity_poly.type
_entity_poly.pdbx_seq_one_letter_code
_entity_poly.pdbx_strand_id
1 'polypeptide(L)'
;MNPLVFIVVLTCLLTVPVGAQQKYLKPPKEAEELFASRPMPRVSLSPDGRHLLVAEQYRFRRIEDLASRVQALAGIRLNPVNNGPALPQYYFRMELREVANGARHQLRLPTGSRRFSLPVWSPDGKHFAFLQYDRASVILHVGEAENRQIKSFPQVRLNAAAGRTFQWLPDSKGLICQSIPKQRGNPPTPPRAPAGPVVQETGPKEAPVLTYPDLLQNDHDEKLFDYYLNSQLTLLDVKTGRQKNLGRPSIFSSFDVSPFGRYVLVERIHPPYSYQSPAQFFPRSTEVWDLKASVKHVTIQPATEDVAAGGVPVQPRGHHWRPTGPATIVWIEALDGGDPT
;
A
#
# COMPACT_ATOMS: atom_id res chain seq x y z
N MET A 1 -73.77 18.70 45.88
CA MET A 1 -72.76 19.67 45.40
C MET A 1 -71.38 19.13 45.76
N ASN A 2 -70.70 18.49 44.81
CA ASN A 2 -69.32 17.99 44.97
C ASN A 2 -68.49 18.51 43.79
N PRO A 3 -67.47 19.37 43.98
CA PRO A 3 -66.54 19.70 42.91
C PRO A 3 -65.24 18.89 43.04
N LEU A 4 -65.02 18.08 42.01
CA LEU A 4 -63.80 17.95 41.22
C LEU A 4 -62.44 18.01 41.95
N VAL A 5 -61.84 16.82 42.10
CA VAL A 5 -60.42 16.60 42.38
C VAL A 5 -59.62 16.82 41.09
N PHE A 6 -58.74 17.82 41.07
CA PHE A 6 -57.77 18.05 40.01
C PHE A 6 -56.51 17.22 40.30
N ILE A 7 -56.21 16.22 39.47
CA ILE A 7 -54.97 15.45 39.53
C ILE A 7 -53.90 16.24 38.78
N VAL A 8 -52.91 16.77 39.50
CA VAL A 8 -51.69 17.35 38.93
C VAL A 8 -50.73 16.19 38.63
N VAL A 9 -50.55 15.88 37.34
CA VAL A 9 -49.53 14.93 36.87
C VAL A 9 -48.19 15.67 36.84
N LEU A 10 -47.30 15.34 37.78
CA LEU A 10 -45.94 15.84 37.83
C LEU A 10 -45.08 15.08 36.81
N THR A 11 -44.87 15.65 35.62
CA THR A 11 -43.95 15.08 34.63
C THR A 11 -42.51 15.40 35.03
N CYS A 12 -41.83 14.44 35.67
CA CYS A 12 -40.40 14.53 35.96
C CYS A 12 -39.60 14.39 34.64
N LEU A 13 -39.15 15.51 34.08
CA LEU A 13 -38.12 15.53 33.04
C LEU A 13 -36.78 15.10 33.66
N LEU A 14 -36.49 13.80 33.61
CA LEU A 14 -35.16 13.26 33.83
C LEU A 14 -34.24 13.79 32.71
N THR A 15 -33.52 14.86 33.00
CA THR A 15 -32.39 15.31 32.18
C THR A 15 -31.23 14.34 32.42
N VAL A 16 -31.17 13.28 31.62
CA VAL A 16 -29.97 12.42 31.58
C VAL A 16 -28.84 13.30 31.04
N PRO A 17 -27.71 13.49 31.76
CA PRO A 17 -26.58 14.20 31.21
C PRO A 17 -26.01 13.37 30.07
N VAL A 18 -26.30 13.76 28.83
CA VAL A 18 -25.65 13.24 27.64
C VAL A 18 -24.22 13.80 27.64
N GLY A 19 -23.33 13.09 28.32
CA GLY A 19 -21.92 13.40 28.44
C GLY A 19 -21.05 12.15 28.31
N ALA A 20 -21.43 11.21 27.44
CA ALA A 20 -20.78 9.90 27.32
C ALA A 20 -19.52 9.89 26.43
N GLN A 21 -18.86 11.04 26.22
CA GLN A 21 -17.57 11.06 25.52
C GLN A 21 -16.48 11.57 26.44
N GLN A 22 -15.80 10.63 27.11
CA GLN A 22 -14.57 10.92 27.81
C GLN A 22 -13.58 11.56 26.82
N LYS A 23 -13.04 12.74 27.18
CA LYS A 23 -11.97 13.38 26.42
C LYS A 23 -10.70 12.55 26.55
N TYR A 24 -9.82 12.62 25.54
CA TYR A 24 -8.53 11.94 25.57
C TYR A 24 -7.78 12.32 26.85
N LEU A 25 -7.50 11.33 27.70
CA LEU A 25 -6.85 11.54 28.98
C LEU A 25 -5.35 11.78 28.77
N LYS A 26 -4.76 12.61 29.63
CA LYS A 26 -3.31 12.67 29.72
C LYS A 26 -2.79 11.38 30.35
N PRO A 27 -1.60 10.91 29.95
CA PRO A 27 -0.96 9.79 30.63
C PRO A 27 -0.71 10.15 32.12
N PRO A 28 -0.68 9.16 33.02
CA PRO A 28 -0.27 9.39 34.40
C PRO A 28 1.17 9.93 34.44
N LYS A 29 1.52 10.67 35.49
CA LYS A 29 2.80 11.40 35.60
C LYS A 29 4.02 10.48 35.41
N GLU A 30 3.92 9.24 35.89
CA GLU A 30 4.94 8.20 35.80
C GLU A 30 5.21 7.76 34.35
N ALA A 31 4.26 7.99 33.43
CA ALA A 31 4.35 7.62 32.03
C ALA A 31 4.50 8.83 31.08
N GLU A 32 4.39 10.07 31.56
CA GLU A 32 4.45 11.27 30.71
C GLU A 32 5.70 11.31 29.83
N GLU A 33 6.87 10.94 30.39
CA GLU A 33 8.13 10.92 29.66
C GLU A 33 8.13 9.88 28.53
N LEU A 34 7.57 8.68 28.76
CA LEU A 34 7.44 7.65 27.74
C LEU A 34 6.57 8.13 26.58
N PHE A 35 5.45 8.79 26.88
CA PHE A 35 4.54 9.35 25.88
C PHE A 35 5.12 10.56 25.14
N ALA A 36 6.00 11.34 25.79
CA ALA A 36 6.70 12.46 25.18
C ALA A 36 7.95 12.06 24.37
N SER A 37 8.51 10.87 24.63
CA SER A 37 9.75 10.41 23.99
C SER A 37 9.62 10.24 22.47
N ARG A 38 10.65 10.62 21.71
CA ARG A 38 10.70 10.39 20.25
C ARG A 38 11.35 9.04 19.93
N PRO A 39 10.89 8.31 18.90
CA PRO A 39 11.51 7.06 18.54
C PRO A 39 12.82 7.37 17.83
N MET A 40 13.73 6.39 17.76
CA MET A 40 14.91 6.56 16.93
C MET A 40 14.48 6.91 15.50
N PRO A 41 15.05 7.97 14.90
CA PRO A 41 14.73 8.31 13.54
C PRO A 41 15.19 7.20 12.60
N ARG A 42 14.54 7.11 11.45
CA ARG A 42 15.00 6.22 10.37
C ARG A 42 16.02 6.95 9.55
N VAL A 43 17.10 6.26 9.20
CA VAL A 43 18.18 6.81 8.39
C VAL A 43 18.29 6.06 7.07
N SER A 44 18.65 6.77 6.00
CA SER A 44 18.83 6.23 4.66
C SER A 44 20.01 6.93 3.99
N LEU A 45 21.10 6.19 3.77
CA LEU A 45 22.31 6.70 3.11
C LEU A 45 22.10 6.73 1.60
N SER A 46 22.49 7.82 0.95
CA SER A 46 22.49 7.91 -0.52
C SER A 46 23.47 6.91 -1.12
N PRO A 47 23.19 6.33 -2.30
CA PRO A 47 24.09 5.38 -2.96
C PRO A 47 25.52 5.88 -3.20
N ASP A 48 25.69 7.20 -3.37
CA ASP A 48 27.00 7.85 -3.51
C ASP A 48 27.71 8.11 -2.17
N GLY A 49 27.08 7.79 -1.03
CA GLY A 49 27.62 7.96 0.31
C GLY A 49 27.71 9.41 0.81
N ARG A 50 27.18 10.39 0.06
CA ARG A 50 27.35 11.82 0.38
C ARG A 50 26.30 12.38 1.35
N HIS A 51 25.09 11.83 1.33
CA HIS A 51 23.96 12.35 2.08
C HIS A 51 23.31 11.25 2.91
N LEU A 52 23.07 11.54 4.19
CA LEU A 52 22.26 10.73 5.07
C LEU A 52 20.89 11.41 5.23
N LEU A 53 19.84 10.77 4.74
CA LEU A 53 18.47 11.21 4.99
C LEU A 53 18.02 10.69 6.35
N VAL A 54 17.57 11.59 7.21
CA VAL A 54 17.08 11.29 8.56
C VAL A 54 15.59 11.64 8.62
N ALA A 55 14.75 10.68 8.95
CA ALA A 55 13.30 10.83 8.98
C ALA A 55 12.73 10.49 10.37
N GLU A 56 12.03 11.46 10.97
CA GLU A 56 11.35 11.29 12.25
C GLU A 56 9.90 10.82 12.06
N GLN A 57 9.47 9.93 12.95
CA GLN A 57 8.12 9.40 13.02
C GLN A 57 7.51 9.60 14.40
N TYR A 58 6.19 9.56 14.50
CA TYR A 58 5.51 9.57 15.79
C TYR A 58 5.66 8.20 16.48
N ARG A 59 5.79 8.19 17.81
CA ARG A 59 5.78 6.95 18.59
C ARG A 59 4.45 6.21 18.46
N PHE A 60 3.39 6.99 18.66
CA PHE A 60 2.03 6.52 18.73
C PHE A 60 1.24 7.14 17.59
N ARG A 61 0.33 6.36 17.02
CA ARG A 61 -0.60 6.84 16.01
C ARG A 61 -1.63 7.75 16.65
N ARG A 62 -2.12 8.72 15.89
CA ARG A 62 -3.22 9.58 16.36
C ARG A 62 -4.53 8.81 16.28
N ILE A 63 -5.49 9.16 17.13
CA ILE A 63 -6.81 8.52 17.16
C ILE A 63 -7.52 8.64 15.80
N GLU A 64 -7.33 9.75 15.08
CA GLU A 64 -7.84 9.95 13.71
C GLU A 64 -7.29 8.92 12.72
N ASP A 65 -6.05 8.48 12.89
CA ASP A 65 -5.42 7.48 12.03
C ASP A 65 -6.00 6.09 12.34
N LEU A 66 -6.24 5.79 13.62
CA LEU A 66 -6.84 4.53 14.07
C LEU A 66 -8.32 4.41 13.72
N ALA A 67 -9.04 5.53 13.71
CA ALA A 67 -10.46 5.61 13.33
C ALA A 67 -10.66 5.75 11.81
N SER A 68 -9.58 5.75 11.02
CA SER A 68 -9.70 5.85 9.57
C SER A 68 -10.43 4.63 8.99
N ARG A 69 -11.19 4.86 7.92
CA ARG A 69 -11.92 3.76 7.25
C ARG A 69 -10.92 2.77 6.67
N VAL A 70 -11.19 1.48 6.89
CA VAL A 70 -10.43 0.36 6.35
C VAL A 70 -11.34 -0.43 5.44
N GLN A 71 -10.89 -0.66 4.20
CA GLN A 71 -11.43 -1.67 3.31
C GLN A 71 -10.48 -2.85 3.32
N ALA A 72 -10.99 -4.03 3.68
CA ALA A 72 -10.20 -5.25 3.76
C ALA A 72 -10.70 -6.22 2.68
N LEU A 73 -9.81 -6.69 1.81
CA LEU A 73 -10.14 -7.50 0.63
C LEU A 73 -9.01 -8.50 0.37
N ALA A 74 -9.30 -9.79 0.45
CA ALA A 74 -8.35 -10.88 0.22
C ALA A 74 -7.03 -10.73 1.02
N GLY A 75 -7.14 -10.33 2.30
CA GLY A 75 -5.99 -10.10 3.19
C GLY A 75 -5.29 -8.75 3.02
N ILE A 76 -5.70 -7.91 2.06
CA ILE A 76 -5.16 -6.56 1.84
C ILE A 76 -6.04 -5.53 2.55
N ARG A 77 -5.42 -4.67 3.37
CA ARG A 77 -6.10 -3.57 4.09
C ARG A 77 -5.70 -2.21 3.52
N LEU A 78 -6.65 -1.51 2.92
CA LEU A 78 -6.45 -0.20 2.27
C LEU A 78 -7.39 0.86 2.83
N ASN A 79 -7.03 2.12 2.64
CA ASN A 79 -7.89 3.27 2.92
C ASN A 79 -8.70 3.61 1.65
N PRO A 80 -10.02 3.42 1.64
CA PRO A 80 -10.84 3.60 0.44
C PRO A 80 -10.97 5.07 0.00
N VAL A 81 -10.59 6.03 0.86
CA VAL A 81 -10.71 7.47 0.57
C VAL A 81 -9.57 7.97 -0.31
N ASN A 82 -8.34 7.50 -0.06
CA ASN A 82 -7.15 7.97 -0.80
C ASN A 82 -6.42 6.87 -1.58
N ASN A 83 -6.91 5.63 -1.52
CA ASN A 83 -6.30 4.47 -2.18
C ASN A 83 -4.88 4.15 -1.70
N GLY A 84 -4.53 4.56 -0.48
CA GLY A 84 -3.31 4.18 0.20
C GLY A 84 -3.51 2.96 1.12
N PRO A 85 -2.46 2.49 1.78
CA PRO A 85 -2.58 1.46 2.81
C PRO A 85 -3.47 1.95 3.96
N ALA A 86 -4.08 1.03 4.70
CA ALA A 86 -4.95 1.37 5.85
C ALA A 86 -4.17 2.04 6.99
N LEU A 87 -3.01 1.48 7.36
CA LEU A 87 -2.16 1.98 8.45
C LEU A 87 -0.67 2.14 8.07
N PRO A 88 -0.33 2.95 7.05
CA PRO A 88 1.05 3.17 6.64
C PRO A 88 1.90 3.67 7.79
N GLN A 89 3.18 3.31 7.79
CA GLN A 89 4.15 3.95 8.66
C GLN A 89 4.49 5.32 8.07
N TYR A 90 4.38 6.37 8.87
CA TYR A 90 4.54 7.73 8.38
C TYR A 90 5.64 8.49 9.12
N TYR A 91 6.33 9.32 8.35
CA TYR A 91 7.29 10.30 8.83
C TYR A 91 6.68 11.69 8.68
N PHE A 92 7.05 12.61 9.57
CA PHE A 92 6.49 13.97 9.58
C PHE A 92 7.56 15.06 9.48
N ARG A 93 8.84 14.69 9.65
CA ARG A 93 9.99 15.58 9.52
C ARG A 93 11.13 14.80 8.87
N MET A 94 11.82 15.45 7.94
CA MET A 94 12.98 14.88 7.26
C MET A 94 14.09 15.92 7.19
N GLU A 95 15.33 15.49 7.35
CA GLU A 95 16.52 16.30 7.12
C GLU A 95 17.53 15.53 6.26
N LEU A 96 18.37 16.26 5.54
CA LEU A 96 19.57 15.73 4.91
C LEU A 96 20.77 16.12 5.75
N ARG A 97 21.65 15.16 6.00
CA ARG A 97 22.94 15.37 6.64
C ARG A 97 24.06 15.07 5.66
N GLU A 98 24.97 16.01 5.47
CA GLU A 98 26.19 15.77 4.71
C GLU A 98 27.11 14.84 5.51
N VAL A 99 27.59 13.77 4.86
CA VAL A 99 28.44 12.77 5.53
C VAL A 99 29.83 13.32 5.81
N ALA A 100 30.37 14.14 4.91
CA ALA A 100 31.75 14.63 4.99
C ALA A 100 32.00 15.57 6.19
N ASN A 101 31.08 16.48 6.49
CA ASN A 101 31.25 17.52 7.52
C ASN A 101 30.16 17.46 8.61
N GLY A 102 29.15 16.60 8.45
CA GLY A 102 28.03 16.48 9.40
C GLY A 102 27.01 17.61 9.34
N ALA A 103 27.08 18.52 8.36
CA ALA A 103 26.15 19.63 8.19
C ALA A 103 24.71 19.10 8.04
N ARG A 104 23.76 19.76 8.69
CA ARG A 104 22.36 19.33 8.74
C ARG A 104 21.46 20.33 8.04
N HIS A 105 20.57 19.83 7.19
CA HIS A 105 19.66 20.62 6.41
C HIS A 105 18.23 20.09 6.56
N GLN A 106 17.42 20.83 7.31
CA GLN A 106 16.00 20.54 7.44
C GLN A 106 15.31 20.72 6.07
N LEU A 107 14.62 19.67 5.60
CA LEU A 107 13.87 19.74 4.35
C LEU A 107 12.57 20.52 4.54
N ARG A 108 12.24 21.37 3.55
CA ARG A 108 10.95 22.06 3.46
C ARG A 108 9.93 21.13 2.79
N LEU A 109 9.27 20.31 3.61
CA LEU A 109 8.30 19.33 3.12
C LEU A 109 7.02 20.00 2.58
N PRO A 110 6.32 19.35 1.62
CA PRO A 110 5.04 19.83 1.10
C PRO A 110 4.01 20.11 2.20
N THR A 111 3.14 21.10 1.97
CA THR A 111 2.05 21.45 2.89
C THR A 111 0.95 20.38 2.91
N GLY A 112 0.04 20.47 3.88
CA GLY A 112 -1.08 19.53 4.04
C GLY A 112 -0.81 18.44 5.07
N SER A 113 -1.27 17.22 4.80
CA SER A 113 -1.07 16.06 5.69
C SER A 113 0.43 15.81 5.91
N ARG A 114 0.92 15.89 7.15
CA ARG A 114 2.30 15.55 7.54
C ARG A 114 2.49 14.04 7.71
N ARG A 115 2.08 13.28 6.70
CA ARG A 115 2.13 11.82 6.66
C ARG A 115 2.91 11.42 5.41
N PHE A 116 4.21 11.20 5.55
CA PHE A 116 5.09 10.90 4.43
C PHE A 116 5.64 9.47 4.51
N SER A 117 5.90 8.80 3.38
CA SER A 117 6.67 7.54 3.38
C SER A 117 8.15 7.80 3.66
N LEU A 118 8.91 6.75 3.94
CA LEU A 118 10.37 6.88 3.95
C LEU A 118 10.82 7.19 2.50
N PRO A 119 11.73 8.15 2.29
CA PRO A 119 12.24 8.42 0.95
C PRO A 119 13.14 7.31 0.41
N VAL A 120 13.07 7.12 -0.90
CA VAL A 120 13.85 6.16 -1.68
C VAL A 120 14.77 6.93 -2.61
N TRP A 121 16.08 6.72 -2.48
CA TRP A 121 17.10 7.34 -3.32
C TRP A 121 17.03 6.86 -4.77
N SER A 122 17.30 7.77 -5.71
CA SER A 122 17.64 7.41 -7.09
C SER A 122 18.97 6.64 -7.12
N PRO A 123 19.19 5.77 -8.12
CA PRO A 123 20.42 4.99 -8.25
C PRO A 123 21.71 5.84 -8.21
N ASP A 124 21.68 7.06 -8.76
CA ASP A 124 22.81 8.00 -8.75
C ASP A 124 22.97 8.80 -7.45
N GLY A 125 22.04 8.66 -6.49
CA GLY A 125 22.03 9.37 -5.22
C GLY A 125 21.69 10.86 -5.28
N LYS A 126 21.38 11.41 -6.45
CA LYS A 126 21.10 12.86 -6.61
C LYS A 126 19.68 13.25 -6.25
N HIS A 127 18.75 12.31 -6.32
CA HIS A 127 17.34 12.54 -6.05
C HIS A 127 16.81 11.54 -5.03
N PHE A 128 15.73 11.90 -4.34
CA PHE A 128 14.97 10.99 -3.49
C PHE A 128 13.49 11.17 -3.75
N ALA A 129 12.73 10.07 -3.79
CA ALA A 129 11.29 10.08 -3.99
C ALA A 129 10.55 9.59 -2.75
N PHE A 130 9.42 10.21 -2.43
CA PHE A 130 8.60 9.82 -1.29
C PHE A 130 7.12 10.11 -1.55
N LEU A 131 6.26 9.43 -0.81
CA LEU A 131 4.81 9.59 -0.87
C LEU A 131 4.35 10.54 0.22
N GLN A 132 3.32 11.32 -0.07
CA GLN A 132 2.49 11.99 0.92
C GLN A 132 1.11 11.34 0.93
N TYR A 133 0.70 10.80 2.07
CA TYR A 133 -0.64 10.26 2.29
C TYR A 133 -1.56 11.40 2.71
N ASP A 134 -2.12 12.07 1.71
CA ASP A 134 -3.09 13.14 1.92
C ASP A 134 -4.51 12.57 2.08
N ARG A 135 -5.47 13.42 2.45
CA ARG A 135 -6.83 13.00 2.80
C ARG A 135 -7.54 12.27 1.66
N ALA A 136 -7.36 12.71 0.42
CA ALA A 136 -8.09 12.20 -0.75
C ALA A 136 -7.18 11.55 -1.81
N SER A 137 -5.86 11.61 -1.65
CA SER A 137 -4.93 11.03 -2.61
C SER A 137 -3.59 10.69 -1.98
N VAL A 138 -2.86 9.79 -2.61
CA VAL A 138 -1.42 9.58 -2.36
C VAL A 138 -0.64 10.33 -3.43
N ILE A 139 0.20 11.28 -3.00
CA ILE A 139 0.93 12.20 -3.89
C ILE A 139 2.40 11.83 -3.90
N LEU A 140 2.99 11.75 -5.10
CA LEU A 140 4.42 11.55 -5.28
C LEU A 140 5.17 12.88 -5.18
N HIS A 141 6.30 12.87 -4.46
CA HIS A 141 7.24 13.97 -4.37
C HIS A 141 8.64 13.49 -4.71
N VAL A 142 9.43 14.33 -5.38
CA VAL A 142 10.85 14.10 -5.66
C VAL A 142 11.65 15.28 -5.15
N GLY A 143 12.60 15.01 -4.27
CA GLY A 143 13.58 15.98 -3.80
C GLY A 143 14.93 15.82 -4.48
N GLU A 144 15.66 16.91 -4.65
CA GLU A 144 17.04 16.95 -5.12
C GLU A 144 17.99 17.17 -3.93
N ALA A 145 19.04 16.36 -3.82
CA ALA A 145 19.91 16.32 -2.64
C ALA A 145 20.69 17.62 -2.44
N GLU A 146 21.30 18.12 -3.51
CA GLU A 146 22.23 19.25 -3.50
C GLU A 146 21.55 20.58 -3.14
N ASN A 147 20.45 20.90 -3.84
CA ASN A 147 19.73 22.16 -3.64
C ASN A 147 18.55 22.04 -2.64
N ARG A 148 18.20 20.82 -2.24
CA ARG A 148 17.14 20.49 -1.27
C ARG A 148 15.73 20.91 -1.70
N GLN A 149 15.54 21.16 -2.99
CA GLN A 149 14.23 21.49 -3.53
C GLN A 149 13.39 20.22 -3.69
N ILE A 150 12.09 20.34 -3.42
CA ILE A 150 11.12 19.25 -3.53
C ILE A 150 10.07 19.65 -4.55
N LYS A 151 9.86 18.77 -5.53
CA LYS A 151 8.87 18.91 -6.59
C LYS A 151 7.76 17.87 -6.39
N SER A 152 6.52 18.33 -6.43
CA SER A 152 5.31 17.50 -6.29
C SER A 152 4.77 17.07 -7.66
N PHE A 153 4.18 15.87 -7.72
CA PHE A 153 3.55 15.32 -8.93
C PHE A 153 2.09 14.91 -8.68
N PRO A 154 1.19 15.83 -8.27
CA PRO A 154 -0.21 15.52 -7.96
C PRO A 154 -1.00 15.00 -9.18
N GLN A 155 -0.52 15.28 -10.40
CA GLN A 155 -1.10 14.78 -11.63
C GLN A 155 -0.97 13.25 -11.80
N VAL A 156 -0.06 12.61 -11.05
CA VAL A 156 0.07 11.14 -11.00
C VAL A 156 -0.74 10.66 -9.81
N ARG A 157 -2.03 10.42 -10.00
CA ARG A 157 -2.89 9.86 -8.93
C ARG A 157 -2.43 8.44 -8.62
N LEU A 158 -1.69 8.24 -7.52
CA LEU A 158 -1.10 6.95 -7.22
C LEU A 158 -2.14 5.95 -6.72
N ASN A 159 -1.97 4.69 -7.12
CA ASN A 159 -2.59 3.57 -6.46
C ASN A 159 -1.55 2.93 -5.52
N ALA A 160 -1.75 3.10 -4.21
CA ALA A 160 -0.87 2.55 -3.19
C ALA A 160 -1.60 1.49 -2.33
N ALA A 161 -2.66 0.87 -2.87
CA ALA A 161 -3.48 -0.10 -2.15
C ALA A 161 -2.69 -1.38 -1.80
N ALA A 162 -1.80 -1.81 -2.69
CA ALA A 162 -0.97 -3.00 -2.50
C ALA A 162 0.37 -2.88 -3.23
N GLY A 163 1.32 -3.72 -2.79
CA GLY A 163 2.63 -3.87 -3.42
C GLY A 163 3.48 -2.59 -3.41
N ARG A 164 4.49 -2.59 -4.29
CA ARG A 164 5.35 -1.43 -4.51
C ARG A 164 4.59 -0.37 -5.30
N THR A 165 4.48 0.85 -4.77
CA THR A 165 3.78 1.97 -5.44
C THR A 165 4.62 2.62 -6.54
N PHE A 166 5.94 2.73 -6.35
CA PHE A 166 6.84 3.28 -7.36
C PHE A 166 8.24 2.67 -7.30
N GLN A 167 9.01 2.79 -8.38
CA GLN A 167 10.42 2.42 -8.47
C GLN A 167 11.18 3.39 -9.38
N TRP A 168 12.42 3.73 -9.02
CA TRP A 168 13.33 4.46 -9.89
C TRP A 168 13.75 3.65 -11.11
N LEU A 169 13.82 4.31 -12.26
CA LEU A 169 14.53 3.79 -13.42
C LEU A 169 16.04 3.78 -13.13
N PRO A 170 16.80 2.80 -13.65
CA PRO A 170 18.25 2.71 -13.43
C PRO A 170 19.03 3.95 -13.86
N ASP A 171 18.51 4.71 -14.82
CA ASP A 171 19.13 5.95 -15.31
C ASP A 171 18.89 7.18 -14.41
N SER A 172 18.16 7.02 -13.30
CA SER A 172 17.81 8.08 -12.33
C SER A 172 17.00 9.25 -12.90
N LYS A 173 16.49 9.15 -14.14
CA LYS A 173 15.72 10.24 -14.80
C LYS A 173 14.21 10.12 -14.62
N GLY A 174 13.74 8.96 -14.20
CA GLY A 174 12.31 8.68 -14.13
C GLY A 174 11.95 7.62 -13.11
N LEU A 175 10.64 7.45 -12.96
CA LEU A 175 10.01 6.49 -12.08
C LEU A 175 9.00 5.66 -12.88
N ILE A 176 8.82 4.40 -12.51
CA ILE A 176 7.59 3.65 -12.81
C ILE A 176 6.70 3.72 -11.57
N CYS A 177 5.44 4.10 -11.76
CA CYS A 177 4.46 4.25 -10.69
C CYS A 177 3.23 3.39 -10.97
N GLN A 178 2.64 2.79 -9.94
CA GLN A 178 1.24 2.36 -9.97
C GLN A 178 0.34 3.58 -9.81
N SER A 179 -0.49 3.83 -10.81
CA SER A 179 -1.42 4.96 -10.84
C SER A 179 -2.86 4.47 -10.98
N ILE A 180 -3.80 5.24 -10.46
CA ILE A 180 -5.23 4.97 -10.60
C ILE A 180 -5.60 5.15 -12.08
N PRO A 181 -6.21 4.15 -12.73
CA PRO A 181 -6.66 4.28 -14.12
C PRO A 181 -7.58 5.50 -14.30
N LYS A 182 -7.35 6.28 -15.37
CA LYS A 182 -8.10 7.54 -15.60
C LYS A 182 -9.62 7.33 -15.65
N GLN A 183 -10.06 6.17 -16.14
CA GLN A 183 -11.46 5.81 -16.34
C GLN A 183 -12.06 4.96 -15.20
N ARG A 184 -11.41 4.86 -14.04
CA ARG A 184 -11.85 3.97 -12.94
C ARG A 184 -13.28 4.24 -12.45
N GLY A 185 -13.72 5.49 -12.44
CA GLY A 185 -15.05 5.86 -11.94
C GLY A 185 -15.23 5.69 -10.43
N ASN A 186 -16.50 5.57 -10.00
CA ASN A 186 -16.89 5.41 -8.60
C ASN A 186 -16.75 3.95 -8.14
N PRO A 187 -16.52 3.70 -6.83
CA PRO A 187 -16.50 2.35 -6.30
C PRO A 187 -17.84 1.65 -6.56
N PRO A 188 -17.84 0.33 -6.83
CA PRO A 188 -19.06 -0.47 -6.89
C PRO A 188 -19.93 -0.25 -5.65
N THR A 189 -21.25 -0.22 -5.82
CA THR A 189 -22.19 -0.17 -4.70
C THR A 189 -22.61 -1.58 -4.30
N PRO A 190 -22.80 -1.86 -3.00
CA PRO A 190 -23.33 -3.14 -2.58
C PRO A 190 -24.73 -3.39 -3.17
N PRO A 191 -25.04 -4.63 -3.58
CA PRO A 191 -26.37 -4.95 -4.08
C PRO A 191 -27.41 -4.81 -2.96
N ARG A 192 -28.66 -4.47 -3.32
CA ARG A 192 -29.76 -4.33 -2.34
C ARG A 192 -30.16 -5.66 -1.70
N ALA A 193 -30.00 -6.76 -2.42
CA ALA A 193 -30.16 -8.12 -1.96
C ALA A 193 -29.09 -9.00 -2.63
N PRO A 194 -28.58 -10.06 -1.97
CA PRO A 194 -27.71 -11.04 -2.61
C PRO A 194 -28.39 -11.64 -3.84
N ALA A 195 -27.65 -11.82 -4.94
CA ALA A 195 -28.18 -12.46 -6.15
C ALA A 195 -28.51 -13.94 -5.93
N GLY A 196 -27.84 -14.57 -4.96
CA GLY A 196 -28.01 -15.96 -4.54
C GLY A 196 -27.05 -16.26 -3.39
N PRO A 197 -27.07 -17.50 -2.85
CA PRO A 197 -26.07 -17.94 -1.90
C PRO A 197 -24.68 -17.98 -2.56
N VAL A 198 -23.65 -17.69 -1.78
CA VAL A 198 -22.27 -17.95 -2.19
C VAL A 198 -22.05 -19.46 -2.12
N VAL A 199 -21.91 -20.11 -3.27
CA VAL A 199 -21.68 -21.56 -3.37
C VAL A 199 -20.17 -21.80 -3.34
N GLN A 200 -19.73 -22.64 -2.42
CA GLN A 200 -18.36 -23.13 -2.34
C GLN A 200 -18.40 -24.66 -2.34
N GLU A 201 -17.61 -25.27 -3.22
CA GLU A 201 -17.43 -26.72 -3.26
C GLU A 201 -16.11 -27.08 -2.59
N THR A 202 -16.14 -28.08 -1.71
CA THR A 202 -14.93 -28.64 -1.10
C THR A 202 -14.61 -29.97 -1.75
N GLY A 203 -13.32 -30.22 -1.99
CA GLY A 203 -12.86 -31.50 -2.51
C GLY A 203 -13.01 -32.65 -1.49
N PRO A 204 -12.86 -33.91 -1.92
CA PRO A 204 -13.10 -35.09 -1.08
C PRO A 204 -12.06 -35.33 0.02
N LYS A 205 -11.00 -34.52 0.11
CA LYS A 205 -9.88 -34.72 1.04
C LYS A 205 -9.92 -33.67 2.14
N GLU A 206 -9.91 -34.12 3.39
CA GLU A 206 -9.65 -33.24 4.54
C GLU A 206 -8.20 -32.78 4.51
N ALA A 207 -7.98 -31.47 4.59
CA ALA A 207 -6.66 -30.87 4.69
C ALA A 207 -6.69 -29.77 5.78
N PRO A 208 -5.63 -29.63 6.59
CA PRO A 208 -5.52 -28.53 7.52
C PRO A 208 -5.40 -27.22 6.73
N VAL A 209 -6.40 -26.35 6.84
CA VAL A 209 -6.40 -25.03 6.20
C VAL A 209 -6.12 -23.95 7.25
N LEU A 210 -5.21 -23.03 6.93
CA LEU A 210 -4.94 -21.89 7.78
C LEU A 210 -6.16 -20.95 7.83
N THR A 211 -6.47 -20.43 9.01
CA THR A 211 -7.51 -19.41 9.15
C THR A 211 -6.97 -18.05 8.74
N TYR A 212 -7.55 -17.48 7.69
CA TYR A 212 -7.16 -16.18 7.17
C TYR A 212 -8.21 -15.10 7.49
N PRO A 213 -7.80 -13.93 7.99
CA PRO A 213 -8.70 -12.80 8.14
C PRO A 213 -8.92 -12.08 6.81
N ASP A 214 -9.98 -11.27 6.74
CA ASP A 214 -10.21 -10.29 5.66
C ASP A 214 -10.30 -10.89 4.25
N LEU A 215 -10.85 -12.10 4.15
CA LEU A 215 -11.13 -12.76 2.88
C LEU A 215 -12.29 -12.08 2.15
N LEU A 216 -12.35 -12.27 0.83
CA LEU A 216 -13.50 -11.87 0.04
C LEU A 216 -14.72 -12.70 0.47
N GLN A 217 -15.86 -12.05 0.65
CA GLN A 217 -17.06 -12.72 1.15
C GLN A 217 -18.11 -12.99 0.07
N ASN A 218 -18.05 -12.29 -1.06
CA ASN A 218 -19.06 -12.33 -2.13
C ASN A 218 -18.58 -11.58 -3.40
N ASP A 219 -19.39 -11.64 -4.45
CA ASP A 219 -19.13 -10.96 -5.74
C ASP A 219 -18.98 -9.43 -5.63
N HIS A 220 -19.55 -8.80 -4.61
CA HIS A 220 -19.36 -7.36 -4.40
C HIS A 220 -17.93 -7.08 -3.92
N ASP A 221 -17.39 -7.91 -3.03
CA ASP A 221 -15.99 -7.83 -2.62
C ASP A 221 -15.03 -8.09 -3.78
N GLU A 222 -15.34 -9.03 -4.69
CA GLU A 222 -14.55 -9.21 -5.92
C GLU A 222 -14.50 -7.93 -6.77
N LYS A 223 -15.65 -7.28 -6.97
CA LYS A 223 -15.72 -6.01 -7.70
C LYS A 223 -14.97 -4.89 -6.98
N LEU A 224 -15.00 -4.86 -5.65
CA LEU A 224 -14.20 -3.91 -4.86
C LEU A 224 -12.71 -4.23 -4.97
N PHE A 225 -12.33 -5.51 -5.01
CA PHE A 225 -10.94 -5.94 -5.20
C PHE A 225 -10.44 -5.47 -6.56
N ASP A 226 -11.16 -5.73 -7.64
CA ASP A 226 -10.87 -5.18 -8.97
C ASP A 226 -10.79 -3.66 -8.94
N TYR A 227 -11.76 -2.98 -8.33
CA TYR A 227 -11.79 -1.53 -8.29
C TYR A 227 -10.56 -0.92 -7.61
N TYR A 228 -10.23 -1.36 -6.40
CA TYR A 228 -9.19 -0.74 -5.59
C TYR A 228 -7.78 -1.16 -6.00
N LEU A 229 -7.60 -2.38 -6.51
CA LEU A 229 -6.30 -2.97 -6.80
C LEU A 229 -5.93 -2.82 -8.28
N ASN A 230 -6.88 -2.53 -9.17
CA ASN A 230 -6.57 -2.23 -10.57
C ASN A 230 -5.77 -0.92 -10.68
N SER A 231 -4.60 -1.04 -11.27
CA SER A 231 -3.60 -0.01 -11.42
C SER A 231 -3.18 0.11 -12.88
N GLN A 232 -2.74 1.30 -13.28
CA GLN A 232 -2.01 1.54 -14.52
C GLN A 232 -0.54 1.78 -14.16
N LEU A 233 0.38 0.97 -14.70
CA LEU A 233 1.80 1.32 -14.65
C LEU A 233 2.04 2.55 -15.52
N THR A 234 2.69 3.56 -14.94
CA THR A 234 2.94 4.86 -15.58
C THR A 234 4.41 5.23 -15.40
N LEU A 235 5.10 5.44 -16.52
CA LEU A 235 6.43 6.04 -16.58
C LEU A 235 6.30 7.54 -16.37
N LEU A 236 7.07 8.08 -15.41
CA LEU A 236 7.15 9.49 -15.10
C LEU A 236 8.59 9.98 -15.32
N ASP A 237 8.75 11.03 -16.13
CA ASP A 237 10.00 11.78 -16.23
C ASP A 237 10.04 12.85 -15.13
N VAL A 238 11.03 12.82 -14.22
CA VAL A 238 11.02 13.69 -13.03
C VAL A 238 11.31 15.15 -13.38
N LYS A 239 12.10 15.39 -14.44
CA LYS A 239 12.49 16.73 -14.87
C LYS A 239 11.30 17.46 -15.49
N THR A 240 10.63 16.83 -16.46
CA THR A 240 9.55 17.42 -17.25
C THR A 240 8.17 17.19 -16.65
N GLY A 241 7.99 16.14 -15.83
CA GLY A 241 6.67 15.70 -15.34
C GLY A 241 5.83 14.97 -16.39
N ARG A 242 6.42 14.63 -17.56
CA ARG A 242 5.73 13.89 -18.62
C ARG A 242 5.41 12.46 -18.17
N GLN A 243 4.18 12.03 -18.45
CA GLN A 243 3.68 10.70 -18.12
C GLN A 243 3.48 9.86 -19.39
N LYS A 244 3.78 8.56 -19.31
CA LYS A 244 3.48 7.57 -20.35
C LYS A 244 2.98 6.28 -19.71
N ASN A 245 1.80 5.81 -20.12
CA ASN A 245 1.30 4.52 -19.68
C ASN A 245 2.17 3.38 -20.22
N LEU A 246 2.41 2.38 -19.38
CA LEU A 246 3.11 1.15 -19.70
C LEU A 246 2.11 -0.01 -19.60
N GLY A 247 1.68 -0.52 -20.73
CA GLY A 247 0.73 -1.63 -20.82
C GLY A 247 -0.70 -1.23 -20.45
N ARG A 248 -1.58 -2.24 -20.41
CA ARG A 248 -2.97 -2.06 -19.98
C ARG A 248 -3.08 -2.04 -18.45
N PRO A 249 -4.12 -1.40 -17.88
CA PRO A 249 -4.43 -1.55 -16.47
C PRO A 249 -4.61 -3.01 -16.06
N SER A 250 -4.16 -3.35 -14.86
CA SER A 250 -4.32 -4.67 -14.25
C SER A 250 -4.15 -4.57 -12.74
N ILE A 251 -4.50 -5.64 -12.02
CA ILE A 251 -4.03 -5.82 -10.65
C ILE A 251 -2.58 -6.28 -10.70
N PHE A 252 -1.66 -5.44 -10.20
CA PHE A 252 -0.23 -5.75 -10.14
C PHE A 252 0.16 -6.09 -8.70
N SER A 253 0.51 -7.35 -8.43
CA SER A 253 1.05 -7.73 -7.11
C SER A 253 2.48 -7.22 -6.93
N SER A 254 3.27 -7.23 -8.01
CA SER A 254 4.63 -6.68 -8.02
C SER A 254 5.04 -6.20 -9.42
N PHE A 255 6.06 -5.35 -9.45
CA PHE A 255 6.83 -5.06 -10.65
C PHE A 255 8.28 -4.72 -10.28
N ASP A 256 9.21 -4.99 -11.19
CA ASP A 256 10.62 -4.70 -11.01
C ASP A 256 11.31 -4.35 -12.33
N VAL A 257 12.07 -3.26 -12.35
CA VAL A 257 12.80 -2.81 -13.54
C VAL A 257 14.14 -3.54 -13.64
N SER A 258 14.46 -4.07 -14.83
CA SER A 258 15.74 -4.73 -15.09
C SER A 258 16.94 -3.78 -14.84
N PRO A 259 18.13 -4.29 -14.46
CA PRO A 259 19.31 -3.47 -14.13
C PRO A 259 19.69 -2.41 -15.17
N PHE A 260 19.47 -2.70 -16.46
CA PHE A 260 19.76 -1.78 -17.58
C PHE A 260 18.52 -1.05 -18.11
N GLY A 261 17.37 -1.16 -17.43
CA GLY A 261 16.15 -0.42 -17.75
C GLY A 261 15.46 -0.83 -19.04
N ARG A 262 15.84 -1.96 -19.66
CA ARG A 262 15.28 -2.41 -20.95
C ARG A 262 13.93 -3.11 -20.81
N TYR A 263 13.75 -3.80 -19.69
CA TYR A 263 12.57 -4.59 -19.39
C TYR A 263 12.01 -4.29 -18.02
N VAL A 264 10.74 -4.63 -17.84
CA VAL A 264 10.01 -4.62 -16.57
C VAL A 264 9.45 -6.01 -16.37
N LEU A 265 9.81 -6.64 -15.25
CA LEU A 265 9.18 -7.85 -14.76
C LEU A 265 7.91 -7.42 -14.04
N VAL A 266 6.77 -8.00 -14.38
CA VAL A 266 5.48 -7.70 -13.73
C VAL A 266 4.82 -8.99 -13.29
N GLU A 267 4.21 -8.96 -12.12
CA GLU A 267 3.33 -10.03 -11.65
C GLU A 267 1.91 -9.50 -11.57
N ARG A 268 0.98 -10.18 -12.24
CA ARG A 268 -0.42 -9.77 -12.38
C ARG A 268 -1.33 -10.83 -11.80
N ILE A 269 -2.25 -10.42 -10.93
CA ILE A 269 -3.29 -11.30 -10.37
C ILE A 269 -4.46 -11.35 -11.35
N HIS A 270 -5.05 -12.53 -11.54
CA HIS A 270 -6.20 -12.76 -12.40
C HIS A 270 -7.32 -13.49 -11.66
N PRO A 271 -8.59 -13.27 -12.04
CA PRO A 271 -9.69 -14.12 -11.60
C PRO A 271 -9.58 -15.54 -12.19
N PRO A 272 -10.30 -16.53 -11.63
CA PRO A 272 -11.22 -16.43 -10.48
C PRO A 272 -10.48 -16.18 -9.16
N TYR A 273 -11.12 -15.44 -8.26
CA TYR A 273 -10.60 -15.17 -6.92
C TYR A 273 -11.09 -16.22 -5.93
N SER A 274 -10.31 -16.47 -4.89
CA SER A 274 -10.70 -17.37 -3.81
C SER A 274 -11.37 -16.62 -2.67
N TYR A 275 -12.40 -17.24 -2.11
CA TYR A 275 -13.10 -16.81 -0.89
C TYR A 275 -12.53 -17.49 0.36
N GLN A 276 -11.56 -18.38 0.19
CA GLN A 276 -10.95 -19.17 1.26
C GLN A 276 -9.49 -18.79 1.53
N SER A 277 -8.87 -18.05 0.60
CA SER A 277 -7.45 -17.71 0.65
C SER A 277 -7.17 -16.24 0.35
N PRO A 278 -6.10 -15.65 0.92
CA PRO A 278 -5.66 -14.30 0.56
C PRO A 278 -5.17 -14.17 -0.88
N ALA A 279 -5.04 -12.93 -1.37
CA ALA A 279 -4.63 -12.61 -2.74
C ALA A 279 -3.29 -13.23 -3.17
N GLN A 280 -2.41 -13.54 -2.21
CA GLN A 280 -1.14 -14.21 -2.47
C GLN A 280 -1.27 -15.68 -2.90
N PHE A 281 -2.47 -16.23 -2.97
CA PHE A 281 -2.74 -17.58 -3.49
C PHE A 281 -3.56 -17.56 -4.79
N PHE A 282 -4.00 -16.39 -5.24
CA PHE A 282 -4.81 -16.27 -6.45
C PHE A 282 -4.01 -16.59 -7.71
N PRO A 283 -4.69 -17.01 -8.80
CA PRO A 283 -4.08 -17.20 -10.11
C PRO A 283 -3.32 -15.95 -10.56
N ARG A 284 -2.17 -16.14 -11.20
CA ARG A 284 -1.33 -15.02 -11.63
C ARG A 284 -0.54 -15.31 -12.88
N SER A 285 -0.03 -14.25 -13.50
CA SER A 285 1.00 -14.33 -14.51
C SER A 285 2.26 -13.59 -14.07
N THR A 286 3.40 -14.17 -14.37
CA THR A 286 4.71 -13.51 -14.36
C THR A 286 5.08 -13.15 -15.79
N GLU A 287 5.20 -11.87 -16.10
CA GLU A 287 5.42 -11.38 -17.46
C GLU A 287 6.64 -10.47 -17.54
N VAL A 288 7.35 -10.52 -18.67
CA VAL A 288 8.46 -9.61 -18.98
C VAL A 288 8.03 -8.68 -20.09
N TRP A 289 7.96 -7.39 -19.82
CA TRP A 289 7.58 -6.36 -20.79
C TRP A 289 8.80 -5.55 -21.20
N ASP A 290 8.87 -5.09 -22.45
CA ASP A 290 9.72 -3.95 -22.80
C ASP A 290 9.05 -2.61 -22.42
N LEU A 291 9.77 -1.48 -22.55
CA LEU A 291 9.23 -0.14 -22.25
C LEU A 291 8.17 0.38 -23.26
N LYS A 292 7.81 -0.43 -24.26
CA LYS A 292 6.66 -0.23 -25.15
C LYS A 292 5.50 -1.15 -24.78
N ALA A 293 5.62 -1.90 -23.69
CA ALA A 293 4.67 -2.90 -23.19
C ALA A 293 4.48 -4.13 -24.10
N SER A 294 5.45 -4.45 -24.95
CA SER A 294 5.45 -5.73 -25.66
C SER A 294 5.94 -6.82 -24.72
N VAL A 295 5.11 -7.86 -24.56
CA VAL A 295 5.42 -9.05 -23.76
C VAL A 295 6.50 -9.86 -24.47
N LYS A 296 7.60 -10.14 -23.76
CA LYS A 296 8.74 -10.94 -24.21
C LYS A 296 8.76 -12.35 -23.63
N HIS A 297 8.16 -12.51 -22.46
CA HIS A 297 8.02 -13.79 -21.79
C HIS A 297 6.79 -13.75 -20.88
N VAL A 298 6.13 -14.89 -20.73
CA VAL A 298 5.00 -15.06 -19.81
C VAL A 298 5.04 -16.47 -19.23
N THR A 299 4.84 -16.55 -17.92
CA THR A 299 4.52 -17.78 -17.21
C THR A 299 3.19 -17.55 -16.48
N ILE A 300 2.29 -18.53 -16.55
CA ILE A 300 1.00 -18.50 -15.86
C ILE A 300 1.06 -19.50 -14.71
N GLN A 301 0.66 -19.07 -13.52
CA GLN A 301 0.55 -19.91 -12.34
C GLN A 301 -0.93 -20.04 -11.95
N PRO A 302 -1.42 -21.27 -11.72
CA PRO A 302 -2.77 -21.47 -11.17
C PRO A 302 -2.86 -20.93 -9.74
N ALA A 303 -4.05 -20.99 -9.15
CA ALA A 303 -4.20 -20.78 -7.72
C ALA A 303 -3.34 -21.81 -6.95
N THR A 304 -2.79 -21.40 -5.81
CA THR A 304 -1.91 -22.24 -4.97
C THR A 304 -2.46 -22.41 -3.56
N GLU A 305 -3.78 -22.39 -3.42
CA GLU A 305 -4.49 -22.53 -2.14
C GLU A 305 -4.54 -23.98 -1.63
N ASP A 306 -4.21 -24.93 -2.49
CA ASP A 306 -4.07 -26.37 -2.21
C ASP A 306 -2.72 -26.72 -1.57
N VAL A 307 -1.79 -25.77 -1.48
CA VAL A 307 -0.51 -25.97 -0.80
C VAL A 307 -0.76 -26.27 0.68
N ALA A 308 -0.25 -27.42 1.14
CA ALA A 308 -0.39 -27.88 2.50
C ALA A 308 0.15 -26.83 3.50
N ALA A 309 -0.45 -26.78 4.71
CA ALA A 309 0.00 -25.87 5.75
C ALA A 309 1.50 -26.04 6.04
N GLY A 310 2.25 -24.93 5.94
CA GLY A 310 3.71 -24.90 6.09
C GLY A 310 4.49 -25.20 4.80
N GLY A 311 3.86 -25.79 3.79
CA GLY A 311 4.48 -26.12 2.51
C GLY A 311 4.65 -24.91 1.60
N VAL A 312 5.23 -25.15 0.42
CA VAL A 312 5.45 -24.10 -0.60
C VAL A 312 4.96 -24.55 -1.98
N PRO A 313 4.55 -23.61 -2.86
CA PRO A 313 4.26 -23.94 -4.24
C PRO A 313 5.47 -24.59 -4.93
N VAL A 314 5.22 -25.68 -5.66
CA VAL A 314 6.24 -26.40 -6.45
C VAL A 314 6.62 -25.66 -7.73
N GLN A 315 5.74 -24.78 -8.21
CA GLN A 315 5.99 -23.95 -9.38
C GLN A 315 7.05 -22.88 -9.09
N PRO A 316 7.75 -22.38 -10.13
CA PRO A 316 8.67 -21.25 -10.02
C PRO A 316 8.06 -20.06 -9.24
N ARG A 317 8.76 -19.63 -8.19
CA ARG A 317 8.33 -18.52 -7.31
C ARG A 317 9.47 -17.54 -7.05
N GLY A 318 9.14 -16.36 -6.55
CA GLY A 318 10.16 -15.36 -6.18
C GLY A 318 10.99 -14.86 -7.37
N HIS A 319 10.39 -14.74 -8.55
CA HIS A 319 11.04 -14.22 -9.74
C HIS A 319 11.63 -12.82 -9.48
N HIS A 320 12.92 -12.65 -9.75
CA HIS A 320 13.58 -11.35 -9.66
C HIS A 320 14.71 -11.24 -10.67
N TRP A 321 15.13 -10.01 -10.96
CA TRP A 321 16.29 -9.78 -11.81
C TRP A 321 17.58 -10.15 -11.08
N ARG A 322 18.50 -10.81 -11.79
CA ARG A 322 19.89 -10.93 -11.32
C ARG A 322 20.52 -9.53 -11.31
N PRO A 323 20.88 -8.95 -10.15
CA PRO A 323 21.26 -7.54 -10.08
C PRO A 323 22.53 -7.19 -10.88
N THR A 324 23.46 -8.15 -10.98
CA THR A 324 24.78 -7.99 -11.62
C THR A 324 24.83 -8.55 -13.05
N GLY A 325 23.71 -9.08 -13.56
CA GLY A 325 23.65 -9.69 -14.88
C GLY A 325 23.12 -8.76 -15.96
N PRO A 326 23.15 -9.23 -17.23
CA PRO A 326 22.22 -8.73 -18.24
C PRO A 326 20.77 -9.03 -17.79
N ALA A 327 19.79 -8.81 -18.66
CA ALA A 327 18.38 -9.06 -18.37
C ALA A 327 18.08 -10.57 -18.15
N THR A 328 18.49 -11.08 -16.99
CA THR A 328 18.39 -12.47 -16.55
C THR A 328 17.48 -12.52 -15.34
N ILE A 329 16.47 -13.37 -15.42
CA ILE A 329 15.56 -13.64 -14.30
C ILE A 329 16.05 -14.89 -13.58
N VAL A 330 16.00 -14.84 -12.26
CA VAL A 330 16.21 -15.98 -11.38
C VAL A 330 14.94 -16.21 -10.57
N TRP A 331 14.68 -17.46 -10.21
CA TRP A 331 13.51 -17.87 -9.43
C TRP A 331 13.90 -19.00 -8.49
N ILE A 332 12.96 -19.36 -7.63
CA ILE A 332 13.09 -20.40 -6.63
C ILE A 332 12.16 -21.55 -7.02
N GLU A 333 12.65 -22.78 -6.89
CA GLU A 333 11.88 -24.02 -7.07
C GLU A 333 11.94 -24.85 -5.79
N ALA A 334 10.91 -25.66 -5.53
CA ALA A 334 10.94 -26.62 -4.43
C ALA A 334 11.51 -27.95 -4.95
N LEU A 335 12.62 -28.41 -4.38
CA LEU A 335 13.29 -29.65 -4.82
C LEU A 335 12.73 -30.91 -4.14
N ASP A 336 12.06 -30.73 -3.00
CA ASP A 336 11.41 -31.74 -2.15
C ASP A 336 9.90 -31.88 -2.43
N GLY A 337 9.42 -31.32 -3.54
CA GLY A 337 7.99 -31.29 -3.83
C GLY A 337 7.19 -30.32 -2.95
N GLY A 338 7.85 -29.39 -2.27
CA GLY A 338 7.20 -28.37 -1.45
C GLY A 338 6.76 -28.90 -0.08
N ASP A 339 7.38 -29.98 0.37
CA ASP A 339 7.08 -30.68 1.62
C ASP A 339 7.58 -29.86 2.84
N PRO A 340 6.71 -29.57 3.83
CA PRO A 340 7.11 -28.88 5.05
C PRO A 340 7.76 -29.76 6.14
N THR A 341 7.98 -31.06 5.88
CA THR A 341 8.42 -32.04 6.90
C THR A 341 9.92 -32.29 7.01
#